data_AF-A0A318U1S7-F1
#
_entry.id   AF-A0A318U1S7-F1
#
_cell.length_a   1.000
_cell.length_b   1.000
_cell.length_c   1.000
_cell.angle_alpha   90.00
_cell.angle_beta   90.00
_cell.angle_gamma   90.00
#
_symmetry.space_group_name_H-M   'P 1'
#
loop_
_entity.id
_entity.type
_entity.pdbx_description
1 polymer ?
#
loop_
_entity_poly.entity_id
_entity_poly.type
_entity_poly.pdbx_seq_one_letter_code
_entity_poly.pdbx_strand_id
1 'polypeptide(L)'
;MNKKLLILLIVSYLLAFSINLMPAIKHPDLQIGMLNFLVSLVFMAFIVISLKTGSQKLKKFIIGGTYAGIVIFFISELETYYISGSSIFDAIASIQYPLYVIFVTPLFGMNLFLDTSYEVLSIMLGIFYAVVWCIIDYFQKKQVRIA
;
A
#
# COMPACT_ATOMS: atom_id res chain seq x y z
N MET A 1 -0.95 -20.38 -3.67
CA MET A 1 -2.04 -19.74 -2.89
C MET A 1 -3.35 -20.47 -3.16
N ASN A 2 -4.09 -20.84 -2.12
CA ASN A 2 -5.42 -21.45 -2.29
C ASN A 2 -6.38 -20.42 -2.92
N LYS A 3 -7.26 -20.87 -3.83
CA LYS A 3 -8.28 -20.04 -4.48
C LYS A 3 -9.14 -19.28 -3.48
N LYS A 4 -9.55 -19.91 -2.36
CA LYS A 4 -10.37 -19.26 -1.32
C LYS A 4 -9.66 -18.04 -0.73
N LEU A 5 -8.37 -18.17 -0.40
CA LEU A 5 -7.58 -17.08 0.18
C LEU A 5 -7.31 -15.97 -0.83
N LEU A 6 -7.06 -16.32 -2.09
CA LEU A 6 -6.94 -15.33 -3.17
C LEU A 6 -8.22 -14.51 -3.33
N ILE A 7 -9.39 -15.16 -3.32
CA ILE A 7 -10.68 -14.48 -3.40
C ILE A 7 -10.86 -13.54 -2.20
N LEU A 8 -10.56 -13.99 -0.98
CA LEU A 8 -10.65 -13.15 0.22
C LEU A 8 -9.73 -11.94 0.15
N LEU A 9 -8.49 -12.11 -0.35
CA LEU A 9 -7.54 -11.01 -0.53
C LEU A 9 -8.06 -9.99 -1.56
N ILE A 10 -8.60 -10.45 -2.68
CA ILE A 10 -9.16 -9.56 -3.72
C ILE A 10 -10.40 -8.82 -3.20
N VAL A 11 -11.33 -9.53 -2.54
CA VAL A 11 -12.55 -8.92 -2.01
C VAL A 11 -12.24 -7.89 -0.93
N SER A 12 -11.33 -8.22 0.01
CA SER A 12 -10.91 -7.27 1.05
C SER A 12 -10.17 -6.06 0.46
N TYR A 13 -9.32 -6.26 -0.55
CA TYR A 13 -8.69 -5.16 -1.29
C TYR A 13 -9.74 -4.24 -1.92
N LEU A 14 -10.68 -4.79 -2.69
CA LEU A 14 -11.69 -3.99 -3.39
C LEU A 14 -12.59 -3.25 -2.40
N LEU A 15 -12.99 -3.90 -1.31
CA LEU A 15 -13.79 -3.29 -0.26
C LEU A 15 -13.04 -2.12 0.41
N ALA A 16 -11.79 -2.34 0.80
CA ALA A 16 -10.97 -1.31 1.44
C ALA A 16 -10.69 -0.15 0.48
N PHE A 17 -10.39 -0.45 -0.79
CA PHE A 17 -10.23 0.54 -1.85
C PHE A 17 -11.49 1.39 -2.00
N SER A 18 -12.67 0.78 -2.17
CA SER A 18 -13.91 1.52 -2.39
C SER A 18 -14.28 2.45 -1.24
N ILE A 19 -14.09 2.00 0.00
CA ILE A 19 -14.43 2.78 1.20
C ILE A 19 -13.41 3.91 1.44
N ASN A 20 -12.13 3.65 1.16
CA ASN A 20 -11.06 4.62 1.41
C ASN A 20 -10.79 5.58 0.25
N LEU A 21 -11.32 5.32 -0.96
CA LEU A 21 -11.04 6.14 -2.14
C LEU A 21 -11.38 7.61 -1.92
N MET A 22 -12.57 7.90 -1.41
CA MET A 22 -13.02 9.28 -1.26
C MET A 22 -12.25 10.04 -0.15
N PRO A 23 -12.03 9.48 1.05
CA PRO A 23 -11.13 10.08 2.03
C PRO A 23 -9.70 10.26 1.52
N ALA A 24 -9.14 9.28 0.81
CA ALA A 24 -7.75 9.33 0.34
C ALA A 24 -7.49 10.44 -0.69
N ILE A 25 -8.49 10.79 -1.51
CA ILE A 25 -8.40 11.88 -2.51
C ILE A 25 -8.65 13.24 -1.88
N LYS A 26 -9.50 13.31 -0.86
CA LYS A 26 -9.95 14.58 -0.25
C LYS A 26 -9.27 14.88 1.08
N HIS A 27 -8.25 14.13 1.49
CA HIS A 27 -7.56 14.40 2.74
C HIS A 27 -6.70 15.67 2.62
N PRO A 28 -6.67 16.56 3.62
CA PRO A 28 -7.26 16.43 4.97
C PRO A 28 -8.72 16.87 5.11
N ASP A 29 -9.35 17.37 4.06
CA ASP A 29 -10.70 17.97 4.10
C ASP A 29 -11.81 16.97 4.48
N LEU A 30 -11.65 15.69 4.16
CA LEU A 30 -12.61 14.65 4.52
C LEU A 30 -12.14 13.81 5.71
N GLN A 31 -12.97 13.78 6.76
CA GLN A 31 -12.68 12.99 7.96
C GLN A 31 -12.65 11.49 7.66
N ILE A 32 -11.63 10.83 8.20
CA ILE A 32 -11.48 9.38 8.18
C ILE A 32 -12.32 8.82 9.33
N GLY A 33 -13.14 7.80 9.06
CA GLY A 33 -13.98 7.17 10.08
C GLY A 33 -13.42 5.83 10.57
N MET A 34 -14.03 5.29 11.64
CA MET A 34 -13.67 3.96 12.15
C MET A 34 -13.87 2.85 11.11
N LEU A 35 -14.85 2.99 10.21
CA LEU A 35 -15.07 2.03 9.13
C LEU A 35 -13.87 1.95 8.18
N ASN A 36 -13.29 3.10 7.80
CA ASN A 36 -12.10 3.18 6.95
C ASN A 36 -10.93 2.41 7.56
N PHE A 37 -10.68 2.66 8.84
CA PHE A 37 -9.66 1.94 9.60
C PHE A 37 -9.91 0.43 9.62
N LEU A 38 -11.14 0.00 9.94
CA LEU A 38 -11.48 -1.42 10.04
C LEU A 38 -11.27 -2.15 8.70
N VAL A 39 -11.66 -1.56 7.58
CA VAL A 39 -11.48 -2.22 6.28
C VAL A 39 -10.01 -2.28 5.84
N SER A 40 -9.22 -1.25 6.15
CA SER A 40 -7.76 -1.30 5.98
C SER A 40 -7.12 -2.39 6.83
N LEU A 41 -7.53 -2.50 8.10
CA LEU A 41 -7.04 -3.53 9.03
C LEU A 41 -7.37 -4.95 8.53
N VAL A 42 -8.61 -5.16 8.05
CA VAL A 42 -9.02 -6.45 7.47
C VAL A 42 -8.18 -6.80 6.25
N PHE A 43 -7.91 -5.84 5.36
CA PHE A 43 -7.05 -6.08 4.21
C PHE A 43 -5.61 -6.42 4.63
N MET A 44 -5.02 -5.68 5.59
CA MET A 44 -3.70 -6.01 6.16
C MET A 44 -3.67 -7.42 6.77
N ALA A 45 -4.71 -7.79 7.51
CA ALA A 45 -4.81 -9.12 8.12
C ALA A 45 -4.79 -10.22 7.06
N PHE A 46 -5.50 -10.05 5.94
CA PHE A 46 -5.46 -11.02 4.84
C PHE A 46 -4.11 -11.08 4.13
N ILE A 47 -3.38 -9.97 4.01
CA ILE A 47 -1.98 -9.98 3.54
C ILE A 47 -1.13 -10.85 4.48
N VAL A 48 -1.22 -10.63 5.80
CA VAL A 48 -0.44 -11.34 6.82
C VAL A 48 -0.78 -12.84 6.88
N ILE A 49 -2.06 -13.20 6.77
CA ILE A 49 -2.48 -14.61 6.70
C ILE A 49 -1.92 -15.27 5.45
N SER A 50 -1.81 -14.52 4.34
CA SER A 50 -1.35 -15.02 3.06
C SER A 50 0.17 -15.25 2.97
N LEU A 51 0.96 -14.79 3.94
CA LEU A 51 2.43 -14.92 3.95
C LEU A 51 2.90 -16.37 3.89
N LYS A 52 2.23 -17.26 4.63
CA LYS A 52 2.58 -18.68 4.70
C LYS A 52 2.40 -19.41 3.36
N THR A 53 1.69 -18.81 2.40
CA THR A 53 1.45 -19.44 1.11
C THR A 53 2.64 -19.40 0.16
N GLY A 54 3.67 -18.58 0.45
CA GLY A 54 4.86 -18.44 -0.40
C GLY A 54 4.54 -18.03 -1.83
N SER A 55 3.40 -17.39 -2.08
CA SER A 55 2.93 -17.15 -3.44
C SER A 55 3.75 -16.09 -4.17
N GLN A 56 4.28 -16.44 -5.35
CA GLN A 56 5.01 -15.48 -6.19
C GLN A 56 4.13 -14.29 -6.64
N LYS A 57 2.82 -14.51 -6.82
CA LYS A 57 1.87 -13.43 -7.17
C LYS A 57 1.75 -12.42 -6.02
N LEU A 58 1.56 -12.91 -4.80
CA LEU A 58 1.54 -12.07 -3.59
C LEU A 58 2.88 -11.33 -3.45
N LYS A 59 4.01 -12.04 -3.57
CA LYS A 59 5.35 -11.45 -3.49
C LYS A 59 5.51 -10.27 -4.46
N LYS A 60 5.14 -10.44 -5.73
CA LYS A 60 5.21 -9.35 -6.74
C LYS A 60 4.34 -8.15 -6.36
N PHE A 61 3.12 -8.40 -5.87
CA PHE A 61 2.23 -7.33 -5.39
C PHE A 61 2.85 -6.56 -4.21
N ILE A 62 3.37 -7.27 -3.21
CA ILE A 62 4.02 -6.66 -2.05
C ILE A 62 5.26 -5.86 -2.45
N ILE A 63 6.13 -6.40 -3.31
CA ILE A 63 7.28 -5.69 -3.85
C ILE A 63 6.84 -4.40 -4.55
N GLY A 64 5.77 -4.46 -5.34
CA GLY A 64 5.17 -3.30 -5.97
C GLY A 64 4.75 -2.23 -4.95
N GLY A 65 4.09 -2.63 -3.86
CA GLY A 65 3.71 -1.74 -2.77
C GLY A 65 4.91 -1.10 -2.06
N THR A 66 5.98 -1.86 -1.83
CA THR A 66 7.23 -1.32 -1.27
C THR A 66 7.81 -0.21 -2.14
N TYR A 67 7.98 -0.48 -3.44
CA TYR A 67 8.53 0.52 -4.36
C TYR A 67 7.58 1.71 -4.55
N ALA A 68 6.27 1.48 -4.59
CA ALA A 68 5.28 2.54 -4.67
C ALA A 68 5.43 3.53 -3.50
N GLY A 69 5.51 3.03 -2.26
CA GLY A 69 5.67 3.89 -1.08
C GLY A 69 6.93 4.75 -1.13
N ILE A 70 8.05 4.17 -1.57
CA ILE A 70 9.33 4.88 -1.75
C ILE A 70 9.19 5.94 -2.84
N VAL A 71 8.69 5.56 -4.02
CA VAL A 71 8.58 6.46 -5.19
C VAL A 71 7.68 7.65 -4.88
N ILE A 72 6.51 7.43 -4.27
CA ILE A 72 5.59 8.51 -3.90
C ILE A 72 6.30 9.48 -2.95
N PHE A 73 6.87 9.00 -1.84
CA PHE A 73 7.54 9.86 -0.87
C PHE A 73 8.66 10.71 -1.50
N PHE A 74 9.55 10.10 -2.27
CA PHE A 74 10.65 10.84 -2.90
C PHE A 74 10.17 11.85 -3.95
N ILE A 75 9.15 11.52 -4.75
CA ILE A 75 8.59 12.46 -5.73
C ILE A 75 7.96 13.65 -5.02
N SER A 76 7.16 13.42 -3.97
CA SER A 76 6.51 14.50 -3.22
C SER A 76 7.52 15.42 -2.50
N GLU A 77 8.61 14.87 -1.96
CA GLU A 77 9.72 15.65 -1.40
C GLU A 77 10.43 16.50 -2.47
N LEU A 78 10.64 15.94 -3.68
CA LEU A 78 11.21 16.68 -4.80
C LEU A 78 10.29 17.81 -5.27
N GLU A 79 8.97 17.58 -5.33
CA GLU A 79 7.99 18.64 -5.65
C GLU A 79 7.98 19.77 -4.61
N THR A 80 8.18 19.43 -3.35
CA THR A 80 8.23 20.43 -2.27
C THR A 80 9.51 21.27 -2.35
N TYR A 81 10.64 20.65 -2.70
CA TYR A 81 11.94 21.33 -2.77
C TYR A 81 12.19 22.08 -4.08
N TYR A 82 11.71 21.54 -5.20
CA TYR A 82 11.84 22.14 -6.53
C TYR A 82 10.53 22.83 -6.91
N ILE A 83 10.58 24.14 -7.16
CA ILE A 83 9.40 24.93 -7.56
C ILE A 83 8.68 24.26 -8.73
N SER A 84 7.45 23.80 -8.47
CA SER A 84 6.47 23.35 -9.46
C SER A 84 6.39 24.33 -10.64
N GLY A 85 6.53 23.85 -11.87
CA GLY A 85 6.47 24.73 -13.06
C GLY A 85 7.31 24.30 -14.26
N SER A 86 8.01 23.17 -14.20
CA SER A 86 8.62 22.57 -15.40
C SER A 86 7.88 21.29 -15.79
N SER A 87 7.56 21.18 -17.08
CA SER A 87 6.74 20.10 -17.65
C SER A 87 7.29 18.69 -17.40
N ILE A 88 8.60 18.56 -17.16
CA ILE A 88 9.26 17.30 -16.82
C ILE A 88 8.88 16.86 -15.39
N PHE A 89 8.85 17.79 -14.45
CA PHE A 89 8.47 17.49 -13.06
C PHE A 89 6.99 17.14 -12.98
N ASP A 90 6.11 17.83 -13.71
CA ASP A 90 4.68 17.50 -13.75
C ASP A 90 4.43 16.09 -14.33
N ALA A 91 5.22 15.67 -15.31
CA ALA A 91 5.14 14.33 -15.86
C ALA A 91 5.58 13.26 -14.84
N ILE A 92 6.66 13.52 -14.09
CA ILE A 92 7.14 12.62 -13.03
C ILE A 92 6.13 12.57 -11.88
N ALA A 93 5.63 13.72 -11.43
CA ALA A 93 4.57 13.88 -10.45
C ALA A 93 3.35 13.00 -10.77
N SER A 94 2.95 12.95 -12.04
CA SER A 94 1.78 12.17 -12.46
C SER A 94 1.90 10.66 -12.20
N ILE A 95 3.12 10.10 -12.17
CA ILE A 95 3.32 8.66 -11.93
C ILE A 95 3.01 8.26 -10.49
N GLN A 96 3.11 9.20 -9.55
CA GLN A 96 2.85 8.94 -8.14
C GLN A 96 1.37 8.63 -7.90
N TYR A 97 0.47 9.22 -8.70
CA TYR A 97 -0.97 9.14 -8.47
C TYR A 97 -1.53 7.72 -8.69
N PRO A 98 -1.24 7.02 -9.82
CA PRO A 98 -1.63 5.62 -9.97
C PRO A 98 -1.06 4.71 -8.87
N LEU A 99 0.19 4.94 -8.44
CA LEU A 99 0.83 4.16 -7.39
C LEU A 99 0.12 4.37 -6.04
N TYR A 100 -0.19 5.63 -5.71
CA TYR A 100 -0.94 6.00 -4.51
C TYR A 100 -2.32 5.34 -4.50
N VAL A 101 -3.05 5.45 -5.61
CA VAL A 101 -4.38 4.85 -5.76
C VAL A 101 -4.36 3.33 -5.57
N ILE A 102 -3.36 2.63 -6.11
CA ILE A 102 -3.30 1.17 -6.06
C ILE A 102 -2.81 0.65 -4.69
N PHE A 103 -1.78 1.28 -4.11
CA PHE A 103 -1.06 0.71 -2.97
C PHE A 103 -1.30 1.44 -1.64
N VAL A 104 -1.64 2.72 -1.67
CA VAL A 104 -1.84 3.52 -0.45
C VAL A 104 -3.32 3.62 -0.11
N THR A 105 -4.18 3.94 -1.09
CA THR A 105 -5.63 4.12 -0.88
C THR A 105 -6.29 2.96 -0.12
N PRO A 106 -6.09 1.66 -0.44
CA PRO A 106 -6.72 0.58 0.32
C PRO A 106 -6.35 0.56 1.81
N LEU A 107 -5.17 1.08 2.16
CA LEU A 107 -4.66 1.15 3.53
C LEU A 107 -4.78 2.54 4.16
N PHE A 108 -5.42 3.50 3.46
CA PHE A 108 -5.51 4.88 3.90
C PHE A 108 -6.27 5.05 5.23
N GLY A 109 -7.16 4.12 5.57
CA GLY A 109 -7.86 4.12 6.86
C GLY A 109 -6.94 4.08 8.08
N MET A 110 -5.70 3.62 7.94
CA MET A 110 -4.68 3.69 8.99
C MET A 110 -4.36 5.13 9.41
N ASN A 111 -4.58 6.10 8.51
CA ASN A 111 -4.32 7.51 8.78
C ASN A 111 -5.30 8.12 9.79
N LEU A 112 -6.35 7.40 10.20
CA LEU A 112 -7.21 7.78 11.34
C LEU A 112 -6.41 8.02 12.63
N PHE A 113 -5.37 7.22 12.87
CA PHE A 113 -4.56 7.28 14.09
C PHE A 113 -3.19 7.91 13.86
N LEU A 114 -2.70 7.87 12.62
CA LEU A 114 -1.40 8.43 12.28
C LEU A 114 -1.48 9.95 12.07
N ASP A 115 -2.59 10.43 11.51
CA ASP A 115 -2.82 11.86 11.22
C ASP A 115 -1.64 12.50 10.48
N THR A 116 -1.14 11.79 9.46
CA THR A 116 0.04 12.19 8.69
C THR A 116 -0.34 12.64 7.28
N SER A 117 0.55 13.40 6.64
CA SER A 117 0.45 13.68 5.21
C SER A 117 0.52 12.39 4.38
N TYR A 118 0.01 12.46 3.16
CA TYR A 118 -0.01 11.29 2.28
C TYR A 118 1.41 10.82 1.92
N GLU A 119 2.39 11.74 1.82
CA GLU A 119 3.78 11.37 1.53
C GLU A 119 4.33 10.46 2.65
N VAL A 120 4.16 10.90 3.91
CA VAL A 120 4.65 10.17 5.10
C VAL A 120 3.91 8.84 5.25
N LEU A 121 2.59 8.84 5.06
CA LEU A 121 1.81 7.61 5.08
C LEU A 121 2.29 6.61 4.02
N SER A 122 2.62 7.10 2.83
CA SER A 122 3.10 6.27 1.71
C SER A 122 4.39 5.54 2.05
N ILE A 123 5.37 6.23 2.67
CA ILE A 123 6.61 5.57 3.08
C ILE A 123 6.39 4.60 4.25
N MET A 124 5.52 4.93 5.21
CA MET A 124 5.17 4.03 6.32
C MET A 124 4.55 2.72 5.80
N LEU A 125 3.64 2.81 4.84
CA LEU A 125 3.05 1.64 4.19
C LEU A 125 4.05 0.90 3.31
N GLY A 126 4.97 1.61 2.66
CA GLY A 126 6.11 1.02 1.94
C GLY A 126 7.00 0.17 2.85
N ILE A 127 7.29 0.65 4.07
CA ILE A 127 8.01 -0.11 5.10
C ILE A 127 7.21 -1.33 5.53
N PHE A 128 5.90 -1.19 5.75
CA PHE A 128 5.03 -2.35 6.03
C PHE A 128 5.13 -3.42 4.94
N TYR A 129 5.02 -3.02 3.66
CA TYR A 129 5.19 -3.93 2.53
C TYR A 129 6.60 -4.55 2.50
N ALA A 130 7.66 -3.79 2.80
CA ALA A 130 9.02 -4.30 2.86
C ALA A 130 9.19 -5.38 3.94
N VAL A 131 8.67 -5.15 5.15
CA VAL A 131 8.68 -6.14 6.24
C VAL A 131 7.94 -7.41 5.80
N VAL A 132 6.76 -7.24 5.20
CA VAL A 132 5.98 -8.35 4.66
C VAL A 132 6.76 -9.13 3.59
N TRP A 133 7.48 -8.44 2.70
CA TRP A 133 8.33 -9.08 1.70
C TRP A 133 9.45 -9.90 2.34
N CYS A 134 10.19 -9.35 3.30
CA CYS A 134 11.23 -10.10 4.02
C CYS A 134 10.69 -11.39 4.65
N ILE A 135 9.48 -11.34 5.22
CA ILE A 135 8.83 -12.52 5.82
C ILE A 135 8.47 -13.56 4.75
N ILE A 136 7.94 -13.14 3.59
CA ILE A 136 7.66 -14.05 2.47
C ILE A 136 8.94 -14.78 2.02
N ASP A 137 10.04 -14.05 1.87
CA ASP A 137 11.33 -14.61 1.44
C ASP A 137 11.87 -15.61 2.45
N TYR A 138 11.71 -15.35 3.75
CA TYR A 138 12.05 -16.30 4.81
C TYR A 138 11.24 -17.61 4.68
N PHE A 139 9.93 -17.53 4.51
CA PHE A 139 9.08 -18.72 4.38
C PHE A 139 9.36 -19.51 3.09
N GLN A 140 9.62 -18.84 1.97
CA GLN A 140 9.99 -19.49 0.71
C GLN A 140 11.32 -20.25 0.85
N LYS A 141 12.35 -19.63 1.42
CA LYS A 141 13.64 -20.29 1.67
C LYS A 141 13.49 -21.51 2.59
N LYS A 142 12.63 -21.43 3.61
CA LYS A 142 12.35 -22.54 4.52
C LYS A 142 11.65 -23.71 3.80
N GLN A 143 10.68 -23.44 2.92
CA GLN A 143 10.00 -24.49 2.15
C GLN A 143 10.95 -25.24 1.22
N VAL A 144 11.85 -24.52 0.53
CA VAL A 144 12.87 -25.14 -0.35
C VAL A 144 13.83 -26.05 0.42
N ARG A 145 14.13 -25.75 1.69
CA ARG A 145 15.02 -26.59 2.51
C ARG A 145 14.38 -27.87 3.05
N ILE A 146 13.04 -27.97 3.03
CA ILE A 146 12.29 -29.10 3.60
C ILE A 146 11.76 -30.04 2.50
N ALA A 147 11.74 -29.58 1.24
CA ALA A 147 11.36 -30.37 0.07
C ALA A 147 12.56 -31.12 -0.52
#